data_AF-E6LIM5-F1
#
_entry.id   AF-E6LIM5-F1
#
_cell.length_a   1.000
_cell.length_b   1.000
_cell.length_c   1.000
_cell.angle_alpha   90.00
_cell.angle_beta   90.00
_cell.angle_gamma   90.00
#
_symmetry.space_group_name_H-M   'P 1'
#
loop_
_entity.id
_entity.type
_entity.pdbx_description
1 polymer ?
#
loop_
_entity_poly.entity_id
_entity_poly.type
_entity_poly.pdbx_seq_one_letter_code
_entity_poly.pdbx_strand_id
1 'polypeptide(L)'
;MDKEILAVAPRKKEYLNKNFDDYLSKLMVTFKNNSNEFKVNDLDKLFVDIPLNKVKFNIEDLEFRVHSIFRPGEYFNFFANTQEEIFSKIFSFFLKNNVQEFADKLKSIKVSIKNRNSDSSKDTSIVNLFSCLYMEVDHDSDKYILYQGDWLSVNKNVWRETRDFVNSLSSEAHGIDFNEFNNEDANEGDYNIKISKLDSNKGLICLDKENFGNQNLDGGFGLYEINGRSQIEPCDILKVNEDSAFFCHVKRGTATSGLSHLLSQARASCILMKKSEDFVNHINSAIKTELSESGAIFLNETNLKDSKIILGIIIPEKKVHLKNSKVFPVLFSLNLVALVNALSLEGFKVSLVKIPDKKGKKRKFRI
;
A
#
# COMPACT_ATOMS: atom_id res chain seq x y z
N MET A 1 12.19 -11.32 11.30
CA MET A 1 11.57 -10.18 12.01
C MET A 1 12.23 -9.87 13.36
N ASP A 2 12.35 -10.83 14.30
CA ASP A 2 12.82 -10.56 15.69
C ASP A 2 14.25 -9.99 15.84
N LYS A 3 15.11 -10.06 14.81
CA LYS A 3 16.46 -9.44 14.83
C LYS A 3 16.52 -8.08 14.15
N GLU A 4 15.49 -7.71 13.39
CA GLU A 4 15.46 -6.53 12.51
C GLU A 4 14.79 -5.35 13.21
N ILE A 5 13.70 -5.66 13.91
CA ILE A 5 12.90 -4.72 14.68
C ILE A 5 12.92 -5.18 16.13
N LEU A 6 13.40 -4.31 17.01
CA LEU A 6 13.66 -4.62 18.41
C LEU A 6 12.71 -3.84 19.31
N ALA A 7 12.26 -4.47 20.39
CA ALA A 7 11.50 -3.81 21.43
C ALA A 7 12.32 -2.69 22.08
N VAL A 8 11.68 -1.54 22.30
CA VAL A 8 12.28 -0.39 22.97
C VAL A 8 12.07 -0.48 24.48
N ALA A 9 13.11 -0.18 25.26
CA ALA A 9 13.03 -0.18 26.73
C ALA A 9 12.01 0.86 27.25
N PRO A 10 11.32 0.61 28.39
CA PRO A 10 10.24 1.48 28.89
C PRO A 10 10.58 2.97 28.98
N ARG A 11 11.74 3.31 29.58
CA ARG A 11 12.20 4.71 29.67
C ARG A 11 12.35 5.39 28.31
N LYS A 12 12.77 4.64 27.29
CA LYS A 12 12.91 5.18 25.94
C LYS A 12 11.55 5.30 25.25
N LYS A 13 10.58 4.41 25.54
CA LYS A 13 9.18 4.57 25.07
C LYS A 13 8.52 5.83 25.62
N GLU A 14 8.70 6.15 26.90
CA GLU A 14 8.20 7.39 27.52
C GLU A 14 8.78 8.63 26.82
N TYR A 15 10.10 8.62 26.58
CA TYR A 15 10.76 9.68 25.84
C TYR A 15 10.20 9.84 24.41
N LEU A 16 10.00 8.73 23.69
CA LEU A 16 9.45 8.76 22.33
C LEU A 16 7.98 9.25 22.31
N ASN A 17 7.16 8.89 23.31
CA ASN A 17 5.82 9.44 23.46
C ASN A 17 5.84 10.96 23.69
N LYS A 18 6.74 11.46 24.53
CA LYS A 18 6.90 12.90 24.73
C LYS A 18 7.31 13.61 23.43
N ASN A 19 8.28 13.07 22.71
CA ASN A 19 8.68 13.61 21.41
C ASN A 19 7.53 13.57 20.39
N PHE A 20 6.66 12.57 20.47
CA PHE A 20 5.47 12.47 19.64
C PHE A 20 4.43 13.54 20.00
N ASP A 21 4.18 13.79 21.28
CA ASP A 21 3.33 14.90 21.73
C ASP A 21 3.88 16.26 21.31
N ASP A 22 5.20 16.47 21.39
CA ASP A 22 5.86 17.68 20.91
C ASP A 22 5.69 17.83 19.38
N TYR A 23 5.76 16.74 18.64
CA TYR A 23 5.51 16.72 17.20
C TYR A 23 4.05 17.06 16.87
N LEU A 24 3.08 16.44 17.54
CA LEU A 24 1.65 16.73 17.35
C LEU A 24 1.31 18.16 17.76
N SER A 25 1.96 18.70 18.79
CA SER A 25 1.84 20.11 19.18
C SER A 25 2.28 21.06 18.08
N LYS A 26 3.40 20.77 17.40
CA LYS A 26 3.87 21.54 16.24
C LYS A 26 2.89 21.43 15.07
N LEU A 27 2.37 20.22 14.81
CA LEU A 27 1.32 20.03 13.80
C LEU A 27 0.05 20.81 14.14
N MET A 28 -0.32 20.94 15.41
CA MET A 28 -1.48 21.72 15.83
C MET A 28 -1.31 23.21 15.50
N VAL A 29 -0.10 23.74 15.58
CA VAL A 29 0.21 25.11 15.13
C VAL A 29 0.06 25.21 13.61
N THR A 30 0.63 24.28 12.84
CA THR A 30 0.48 24.23 11.37
C THR A 30 -0.99 24.14 10.96
N PHE A 31 -1.75 23.27 11.61
CA PHE A 31 -3.18 23.07 11.40
C PHE A 31 -3.97 24.38 11.59
N LYS A 32 -3.73 25.10 12.69
CA LYS A 32 -4.36 26.41 12.95
C LYS A 32 -3.98 27.44 11.88
N ASN A 33 -2.72 27.47 11.46
CA ASN A 33 -2.23 28.39 10.44
C ASN A 33 -2.82 28.10 9.05
N ASN A 34 -3.17 26.84 8.78
CA ASN A 34 -3.82 26.40 7.54
C ASN A 34 -5.35 26.40 7.65
N SER A 35 -5.94 27.29 8.46
CA SER A 35 -7.40 27.41 8.61
C SER A 35 -8.10 26.11 9.03
N ASN A 36 -7.45 25.32 9.89
CA ASN A 36 -7.94 24.03 10.39
C ASN A 36 -8.06 22.92 9.32
N GLU A 37 -7.13 22.92 8.36
CA GLU A 37 -6.97 21.83 7.38
C GLU A 37 -5.48 21.47 7.21
N PHE A 38 -5.19 20.21 6.96
CA PHE A 38 -3.87 19.77 6.54
C PHE A 38 -3.75 19.74 5.01
N LYS A 39 -2.54 20.01 4.54
CA LYS A 39 -2.11 19.84 3.15
C LYS A 39 -1.19 18.62 3.07
N VAL A 40 -1.02 18.09 1.86
CA VAL A 40 -0.22 16.87 1.60
C VAL A 40 1.20 16.90 2.15
N ASN A 41 1.79 18.09 2.31
CA ASN A 41 3.15 18.23 2.82
C ASN A 41 3.24 18.35 4.34
N ASP A 42 2.11 18.51 5.05
CA ASP A 42 2.11 18.76 6.49
C ASP A 42 2.27 17.46 7.30
N LEU A 43 2.01 16.30 6.69
CA LEU A 43 1.92 14.98 7.36
C LEU A 43 3.00 14.01 6.86
N ASP A 44 4.14 14.52 6.42
CA ASP A 44 5.19 13.76 5.76
C ASP A 44 5.78 12.60 6.57
N LYS A 45 5.67 12.65 7.91
CA LYS A 45 6.18 11.64 8.85
C LYS A 45 5.11 10.83 9.57
N LEU A 46 3.83 11.16 9.40
CA LEU A 46 2.74 10.58 10.18
C LEU A 46 1.64 10.08 9.26
N PHE A 47 1.34 8.79 9.37
CA PHE A 47 0.36 8.11 8.53
C PHE A 47 -0.62 7.34 9.39
N VAL A 48 -1.83 7.20 8.90
CA VAL A 48 -2.77 6.19 9.38
C VAL A 48 -2.47 4.87 8.69
N ASP A 49 -2.18 3.86 9.51
CA ASP A 49 -1.93 2.49 9.15
C ASP A 49 -2.81 1.57 10.01
N ILE A 50 -3.92 1.11 9.43
CA ILE A 50 -4.86 0.24 10.13
C ILE A 50 -4.24 -1.16 10.23
N PRO A 51 -4.24 -1.80 11.41
CA PRO A 51 -3.74 -3.16 11.58
C PRO A 51 -4.72 -4.18 10.97
N LEU A 52 -4.69 -4.32 9.65
CA LEU A 52 -5.59 -5.19 8.88
C LEU A 52 -5.40 -6.68 9.20
N ASN A 53 -4.24 -7.07 9.72
CA ASN A 53 -4.02 -8.43 10.24
C ASN A 53 -4.95 -8.79 11.41
N LYS A 54 -5.55 -7.80 12.08
CA LYS A 54 -6.56 -8.00 13.14
C LYS A 54 -7.98 -8.09 12.58
N VAL A 55 -8.14 -7.93 11.27
CA VAL A 55 -9.42 -7.89 10.56
C VAL A 55 -9.61 -9.21 9.81
N LYS A 56 -10.73 -9.90 10.07
CA LYS A 56 -11.05 -11.21 9.47
C LYS A 56 -11.97 -11.15 8.25
N PHE A 57 -12.29 -9.93 7.79
CA PHE A 57 -13.27 -9.67 6.74
C PHE A 57 -12.57 -9.04 5.52
N ASN A 58 -13.18 -9.15 4.33
CA ASN A 58 -12.70 -8.45 3.15
C ASN A 58 -12.73 -6.93 3.40
N ILE A 59 -11.67 -6.22 3.01
CA ILE A 59 -11.43 -4.81 3.35
C ILE A 59 -12.47 -3.90 2.68
N GLU A 60 -12.89 -4.25 1.47
CA GLU A 60 -13.80 -3.45 0.63
C GLU A 60 -15.21 -3.29 1.24
N ASP A 61 -15.61 -4.25 2.09
CA ASP A 61 -16.92 -4.27 2.74
C ASP A 61 -16.91 -3.61 4.13
N LEU A 62 -15.79 -3.01 4.55
CA LEU A 62 -15.64 -2.52 5.92
C LEU A 62 -15.83 -1.01 6.06
N GLU A 63 -16.65 -0.65 7.04
CA GLU A 63 -16.76 0.70 7.57
C GLU A 63 -15.95 0.83 8.84
N PHE A 64 -14.97 1.72 8.83
CA PHE A 64 -14.20 2.07 10.01
C PHE A 64 -14.90 3.16 10.79
N ARG A 65 -14.87 3.03 12.12
CA ARG A 65 -15.55 3.94 13.05
C ARG A 65 -14.58 4.36 14.13
N VAL A 66 -14.31 5.66 14.17
CA VAL A 66 -13.46 6.28 15.19
C VAL A 66 -14.37 6.90 16.25
N HIS A 67 -14.51 6.21 17.37
CA HIS A 67 -15.43 6.63 18.42
C HIS A 67 -14.97 7.93 19.09
N SER A 68 -15.89 8.67 19.69
CA SER A 68 -15.64 9.93 20.43
C SER A 68 -15.19 11.13 19.59
N ILE A 69 -14.65 10.93 18.37
CA ILE A 69 -14.34 12.02 17.43
C ILE A 69 -15.60 12.43 16.66
N PHE A 70 -16.39 11.45 16.22
CA PHE A 70 -17.61 11.63 15.44
C PHE A 70 -18.87 11.49 16.30
N ARG A 71 -19.98 12.12 15.88
CA ARG A 71 -21.27 11.95 16.57
C ARG A 71 -21.73 10.49 16.46
N PRO A 72 -22.55 9.99 17.41
CA PRO A 72 -23.18 8.68 17.26
C PRO A 72 -23.94 8.59 15.92
N GLY A 73 -23.58 7.61 15.08
CA GLY A 73 -24.14 7.43 13.74
C GLY A 73 -23.34 8.06 12.59
N GLU A 74 -22.42 9.00 12.88
CA GLU A 74 -21.41 9.45 11.93
C GLU A 74 -20.24 8.46 11.91
N TYR A 75 -19.80 8.08 10.71
CA TYR A 75 -18.66 7.20 10.52
C TYR A 75 -17.65 7.85 9.57
N PHE A 76 -16.42 7.37 9.65
CA PHE A 76 -15.33 7.91 8.86
C PHE A 76 -14.57 6.74 8.25
N ASN A 77 -14.82 6.49 6.96
CA ASN A 77 -14.13 5.42 6.27
C ASN A 77 -12.72 5.89 5.88
N PHE A 78 -11.70 5.38 6.57
CA PHE A 78 -10.29 5.67 6.29
C PHE A 78 -9.90 5.39 4.84
N PHE A 79 -10.55 4.45 4.15
CA PHE A 79 -10.23 4.13 2.75
C PHE A 79 -10.86 5.09 1.74
N ALA A 80 -11.91 5.80 2.13
CA ALA A 80 -12.60 6.77 1.27
C ALA A 80 -12.10 8.21 1.44
N ASN A 81 -11.17 8.45 2.36
CA ASN A 81 -10.67 9.78 2.67
C ASN A 81 -9.14 9.79 2.60
N THR A 82 -8.59 10.95 2.26
CA THR A 82 -7.16 11.21 2.28
C THR A 82 -6.63 11.32 3.72
N GLN A 83 -5.31 11.15 3.89
CA GLN A 83 -4.64 11.29 5.19
C GLN A 83 -4.90 12.68 5.79
N GLU A 84 -4.87 13.70 4.95
CA GLU A 84 -5.08 15.09 5.29
C GLU A 84 -6.48 15.32 5.86
N GLU A 85 -7.51 14.76 5.21
CA GLU A 85 -8.90 14.84 5.68
C GLU A 85 -9.08 14.10 7.02
N ILE A 86 -8.47 12.93 7.15
CA ILE A 86 -8.48 12.14 8.40
C ILE A 86 -7.90 12.97 9.55
N PHE A 87 -6.66 13.42 9.39
CA PHE A 87 -5.96 14.14 10.45
C PHE A 87 -6.60 15.49 10.73
N SER A 88 -7.18 16.17 9.74
CA SER A 88 -7.89 17.45 9.96
C SER A 88 -9.09 17.28 10.89
N LYS A 89 -9.83 16.18 10.76
CA LYS A 89 -10.94 15.84 11.67
C LYS A 89 -10.46 15.48 13.07
N ILE A 90 -9.38 14.70 13.18
CA ILE A 90 -8.76 14.36 14.47
C ILE A 90 -8.27 15.63 15.20
N PHE A 91 -7.58 16.52 14.50
CA PHE A 91 -7.05 17.76 15.07
C PHE A 91 -8.15 18.77 15.40
N SER A 92 -9.22 18.84 14.61
CA SER A 92 -10.43 19.61 14.97
C SER A 92 -11.01 19.14 16.31
N PHE A 93 -11.05 17.82 16.53
CA PHE A 93 -11.48 17.26 17.80
C PHE A 93 -10.53 17.62 18.94
N PHE A 94 -9.21 17.53 18.74
CA PHE A 94 -8.24 17.93 19.75
C PHE A 94 -8.36 19.41 20.14
N LEU A 95 -8.51 20.27 19.14
CA LEU A 95 -8.69 21.71 19.33
C LEU A 95 -9.95 22.00 20.13
N LYS A 96 -11.10 21.42 19.75
CA LYS A 96 -12.38 21.61 20.44
C LYS A 96 -12.35 21.16 21.90
N ASN A 97 -11.56 20.14 22.22
CA ASN A 97 -11.49 19.54 23.55
C ASN A 97 -10.25 19.99 24.34
N ASN A 98 -9.49 20.99 23.87
CA ASN A 98 -8.28 21.50 24.51
C ASN A 98 -7.28 20.39 24.91
N VAL A 99 -7.09 19.39 24.05
CA VAL A 99 -6.20 18.26 24.31
C VAL A 99 -4.74 18.73 24.34
N GLN A 100 -4.01 18.34 25.38
CA GLN A 100 -2.57 18.64 25.54
C GLN A 100 -1.71 17.36 25.53
N GLU A 101 -2.22 16.26 26.09
CA GLU A 101 -1.57 14.94 26.07
C GLU A 101 -2.16 14.12 24.91
N PHE A 102 -1.63 14.33 23.71
CA PHE A 102 -2.21 13.77 22.48
C PHE A 102 -2.05 12.25 22.42
N ALA A 103 -0.89 11.71 22.78
CA ALA A 103 -0.61 10.28 22.77
C ALA A 103 -1.60 9.50 23.63
N ASP A 104 -1.82 9.95 24.87
CA ASP A 104 -2.75 9.30 25.79
C ASP A 104 -4.19 9.50 25.35
N LYS A 105 -4.51 10.68 24.79
CA LYS A 105 -5.83 10.87 24.18
C LYS A 105 -6.08 9.90 23.02
N LEU A 106 -5.11 9.71 22.13
CA LEU A 106 -5.20 8.77 21.00
C LEU A 106 -5.35 7.32 21.47
N LYS A 107 -4.67 6.92 22.55
CA LYS A 107 -4.83 5.59 23.16
C LYS A 107 -6.22 5.35 23.76
N SER A 108 -6.90 6.42 24.21
CA SER A 108 -8.25 6.34 24.75
C SER A 108 -9.35 6.21 23.67
N ILE A 109 -9.06 6.64 22.44
CA ILE A 109 -10.02 6.66 21.33
C ILE A 109 -10.08 5.28 20.70
N LYS A 110 -11.26 4.65 20.72
CA LYS A 110 -11.48 3.33 20.12
C LYS A 110 -11.72 3.43 18.62
N VAL A 111 -11.21 2.44 17.90
CA VAL A 111 -11.50 2.19 16.48
C VAL A 111 -12.20 0.85 16.35
N SER A 112 -13.35 0.84 15.68
CA SER A 112 -14.10 -0.37 15.36
C SER A 112 -14.36 -0.49 13.88
N ILE A 113 -14.73 -1.70 13.46
CA ILE A 113 -15.17 -2.03 12.12
C ILE A 113 -16.62 -2.51 12.14
N LYS A 114 -17.34 -2.17 11.08
CA LYS A 114 -18.65 -2.73 10.77
C LYS A 114 -18.61 -3.27 9.34
N ASN A 115 -19.09 -4.50 9.14
CA ASN A 115 -19.27 -5.05 7.80
C ASN A 115 -20.58 -4.50 7.20
N ARG A 116 -20.50 -3.89 6.01
CA ARG A 116 -21.64 -3.32 5.28
C ARG A 116 -22.69 -4.37 4.92
N ASN A 117 -22.25 -5.60 4.66
CA ASN A 117 -23.08 -6.70 4.19
C ASN A 117 -23.60 -7.58 5.34
N SER A 118 -23.34 -7.18 6.59
CA SER A 118 -23.85 -7.90 7.76
C SER A 118 -25.00 -7.14 8.40
N ASP A 119 -26.15 -7.80 8.51
CA ASP A 119 -27.31 -7.33 9.29
C ASP A 119 -27.02 -7.26 10.81
N SER A 120 -25.83 -7.68 11.26
CA SER A 120 -25.45 -7.52 12.65
C SER A 120 -25.19 -6.04 12.99
N SER A 121 -25.90 -5.55 14.01
CA SER A 121 -25.78 -4.17 14.49
C SER A 121 -24.52 -3.91 15.34
N LYS A 122 -23.65 -4.91 15.52
CA LYS A 122 -22.54 -4.83 16.48
C LYS A 122 -21.23 -4.46 15.80
N ASP A 123 -20.78 -3.25 16.08
CA ASP A 123 -19.41 -2.79 15.80
C ASP A 123 -18.40 -3.72 16.50
N THR A 124 -17.39 -4.18 15.76
CA THR A 124 -16.29 -4.97 16.34
C THR A 124 -15.12 -4.03 16.62
N SER A 125 -14.84 -3.77 17.90
CA SER A 125 -13.66 -2.99 18.30
C SER A 125 -12.40 -3.75 17.90
N ILE A 126 -11.50 -3.08 17.16
CA ILE A 126 -10.25 -3.69 16.68
C ILE A 126 -9.05 -3.22 17.50
N VAL A 127 -8.90 -1.91 17.69
CA VAL A 127 -7.75 -1.28 18.36
C VAL A 127 -8.12 0.14 18.85
N ASN A 128 -7.17 0.84 19.49
CA ASN A 128 -7.26 2.27 19.70
C ASN A 128 -6.65 3.06 18.52
N LEU A 129 -6.93 4.35 18.44
CA LEU A 129 -6.46 5.20 17.34
C LEU A 129 -4.94 5.36 17.31
N PHE A 130 -4.27 5.37 18.47
CA PHE A 130 -2.80 5.38 18.54
C PHE A 130 -2.19 4.14 17.86
N SER A 131 -2.84 2.98 18.00
CA SER A 131 -2.45 1.74 17.32
C SER A 131 -2.73 1.73 15.81
N CYS A 132 -3.45 2.72 15.29
CA CYS A 132 -3.63 2.92 13.85
C CYS A 132 -2.62 3.91 13.25
N LEU A 133 -1.59 4.33 13.99
CA LEU A 133 -0.61 5.29 13.50
C LEU A 133 0.70 4.60 13.12
N TYR A 134 1.28 5.07 12.02
CA TYR A 134 2.64 4.78 11.61
C TYR A 134 3.46 6.08 11.60
N MET A 135 4.61 6.06 12.27
CA MET A 135 5.55 7.19 12.27
C MET A 135 6.98 6.67 12.25
N GLU A 136 7.88 7.41 11.60
CA GLU A 136 9.32 7.17 11.69
C GLU A 136 10.01 8.34 12.37
N VAL A 137 10.91 8.03 13.29
CA VAL A 137 11.71 9.01 14.04
C VAL A 137 13.17 8.59 14.01
N ASP A 138 14.02 9.48 13.47
CA ASP A 138 15.46 9.36 13.60
C ASP A 138 15.92 10.09 14.87
N HIS A 139 16.73 9.45 15.71
CA HIS A 139 17.26 10.04 16.95
C HIS A 139 18.55 9.34 17.38
N ASP A 140 19.59 10.09 17.74
CA ASP A 140 20.92 9.57 18.15
C ASP A 140 21.52 8.53 17.19
N SER A 141 21.31 8.71 15.88
CA SER A 141 21.67 7.77 14.81
C SER A 141 20.92 6.43 14.85
N ASP A 142 19.94 6.28 15.73
CA ASP A 142 18.97 5.21 15.75
C ASP A 142 17.71 5.60 14.98
N LYS A 143 17.06 4.59 14.43
CA LYS A 143 15.79 4.74 13.71
C LYS A 143 14.71 4.02 14.48
N TYR A 144 13.65 4.73 14.80
CA TYR A 144 12.49 4.24 15.52
C TYR A 144 11.27 4.31 14.65
N ILE A 145 10.36 3.35 14.84
CA ILE A 145 9.05 3.35 14.23
C ILE A 145 7.98 3.26 15.33
N LEU A 146 6.91 4.03 15.19
CA LEU A 146 5.64 3.76 15.86
C LEU A 146 4.86 2.84 14.93
N TYR A 147 4.50 1.65 15.41
CA TYR A 147 3.75 0.69 14.62
C TYR A 147 2.83 -0.13 15.53
N GLN A 148 1.55 -0.23 15.16
CA GLN A 148 0.51 -0.94 15.91
C GLN A 148 0.39 -0.53 17.40
N GLY A 149 0.84 0.68 17.75
CA GLY A 149 0.76 1.24 19.10
C GLY A 149 2.00 1.02 19.95
N ASP A 150 3.07 0.46 19.37
CA ASP A 150 4.36 0.29 20.02
C ASP A 150 5.47 1.04 19.32
N TRP A 151 6.38 1.58 20.12
CA TRP A 151 7.66 2.08 19.64
C TRP A 151 8.65 0.93 19.52
N LEU A 152 9.23 0.81 18.32
CA LEU A 152 10.19 -0.22 17.96
C LEU A 152 11.46 0.46 17.41
N SER A 153 12.62 -0.11 17.70
CA SER A 153 13.89 0.35 17.11
C SER A 153 14.30 -0.56 15.97
N VAL A 154 14.78 0.02 14.89
CA VAL A 154 15.27 -0.70 13.72
C VAL A 154 16.77 -0.91 13.87
N ASN A 155 17.23 -2.15 13.74
CA ASN A 155 18.65 -2.46 13.80
C ASN A 155 19.42 -1.66 12.72
N LYS A 156 20.47 -0.92 13.12
CA LYS A 156 21.22 -0.02 12.22
C LYS A 156 21.84 -0.74 11.02
N ASN A 157 22.37 -1.95 11.23
CA ASN A 157 23.00 -2.73 10.17
C ASN A 157 21.96 -3.25 9.18
N VAL A 158 20.86 -3.80 9.71
CA VAL A 158 19.72 -4.23 8.90
C VAL A 158 19.20 -3.07 8.07
N TRP A 159 18.94 -1.91 8.68
CA TRP A 159 18.43 -0.75 7.95
C TRP A 159 19.40 -0.27 6.86
N ARG A 160 20.72 -0.30 7.12
CA ARG A 160 21.73 0.02 6.12
C ARG A 160 21.64 -0.94 4.92
N GLU A 161 21.62 -2.24 5.18
CA GLU A 161 21.54 -3.27 4.14
C GLU A 161 20.23 -3.19 3.35
N THR A 162 19.10 -3.04 4.05
CA THR A 162 17.78 -2.82 3.43
C THR A 162 17.78 -1.60 2.54
N ARG A 163 18.32 -0.47 3.01
CA ARG A 163 18.43 0.77 2.25
C ARG A 163 19.23 0.56 0.97
N ASP A 164 20.38 -0.08 1.09
CA ASP A 164 21.30 -0.23 -0.02
C ASP A 164 20.69 -1.18 -1.07
N PHE A 165 20.03 -2.25 -0.64
CA PHE A 165 19.26 -3.17 -1.50
C PHE A 165 18.10 -2.47 -2.23
N VAL A 166 17.22 -1.77 -1.51
CA VAL A 166 16.02 -1.17 -2.15
C VAL A 166 16.42 -0.08 -3.13
N ASN A 167 17.57 0.57 -2.92
CA ASN A 167 18.12 1.56 -3.84
C ASN A 167 18.80 0.95 -5.06
N SER A 168 19.20 -0.33 -5.02
CA SER A 168 19.78 -1.05 -6.15
C SER A 168 18.74 -1.78 -7.02
N LEU A 169 17.47 -1.82 -6.60
CA LEU A 169 16.41 -2.43 -7.40
C LEU A 169 16.29 -1.77 -8.78
N SER A 170 16.12 -2.60 -9.81
CA SER A 170 15.92 -2.12 -11.18
C SER A 170 14.69 -1.23 -11.27
N SER A 171 14.79 -0.12 -11.98
CA SER A 171 13.66 0.74 -12.33
C SER A 171 13.19 0.51 -13.78
N GLU A 172 13.54 -0.64 -14.37
CA GLU A 172 13.22 -0.95 -15.75
C GLU A 172 11.72 -1.23 -15.92
N ALA A 173 11.09 -0.53 -16.86
CA ALA A 173 9.68 -0.71 -17.22
C ALA A 173 9.47 -1.70 -18.36
N HIS A 174 10.53 -2.29 -18.91
CA HIS A 174 10.51 -3.32 -19.95
C HIS A 174 9.63 -2.95 -21.18
N GLY A 175 9.76 -1.70 -21.61
CA GLY A 175 9.02 -1.15 -22.75
C GLY A 175 7.54 -0.90 -22.46
N ILE A 176 7.14 -0.80 -21.18
CA ILE A 176 5.84 -0.26 -20.76
C ILE A 176 6.02 1.24 -20.51
N ASP A 177 5.23 2.06 -21.21
CA ASP A 177 5.11 3.48 -20.95
C ASP A 177 4.05 3.71 -19.87
N PHE A 178 4.48 3.79 -18.61
CA PHE A 178 3.57 4.08 -17.50
C PHE A 178 3.01 5.50 -17.53
N ASN A 179 3.56 6.42 -18.32
CA ASN A 179 3.13 7.82 -18.34
C ASN A 179 2.96 8.42 -16.92
N GLU A 180 2.21 9.50 -16.75
CA GLU A 180 1.84 10.04 -15.43
C GLU A 180 0.43 9.64 -14.98
N PHE A 181 0.24 9.63 -13.65
CA PHE A 181 -1.08 9.73 -13.05
C PHE A 181 -1.47 11.21 -12.97
N ASN A 182 -2.64 11.60 -13.46
CA ASN A 182 -3.02 13.00 -13.64
C ASN A 182 -4.51 13.26 -13.29
N ASN A 183 -5.03 14.43 -13.68
CA ASN A 183 -6.39 14.86 -13.33
C ASN A 183 -7.50 14.06 -14.04
N GLU A 184 -7.18 13.37 -15.14
CA GLU A 184 -8.11 12.52 -15.89
C GLU A 184 -8.30 11.17 -15.19
N ASP A 185 -7.40 10.77 -14.29
CA ASP A 185 -7.49 9.52 -13.53
C ASP A 185 -8.23 9.76 -12.21
N ALA A 186 -9.45 9.24 -12.05
CA ALA A 186 -10.17 9.38 -10.78
C ALA A 186 -9.53 8.48 -9.70
N ASN A 187 -9.19 7.25 -10.08
CA ASN A 187 -8.66 6.19 -9.22
C ASN A 187 -7.59 5.33 -9.95
N GLU A 188 -7.03 4.34 -9.24
CA GLU A 188 -6.00 3.41 -9.77
C GLU A 188 -6.51 2.58 -10.97
N GLY A 189 -7.75 2.10 -10.93
CA GLY A 189 -8.34 1.31 -12.02
C GLY A 189 -8.53 2.11 -13.32
N ASP A 190 -8.99 3.37 -13.23
CA ASP A 190 -9.08 4.25 -14.41
C ASP A 190 -7.70 4.44 -15.07
N TYR A 191 -6.67 4.59 -14.23
CA TYR A 191 -5.29 4.71 -14.68
C TYR A 191 -4.81 3.43 -15.34
N ASN A 192 -5.07 2.25 -14.76
CA ASN A 192 -4.68 0.95 -15.32
C ASN A 192 -5.28 0.73 -16.71
N ILE A 193 -6.57 1.08 -16.88
CA ILE A 193 -7.28 1.05 -18.17
C ILE A 193 -6.64 2.03 -19.17
N LYS A 194 -6.36 3.26 -18.75
CA LYS A 194 -5.72 4.28 -19.60
C LYS A 194 -4.37 3.79 -20.12
N ILE A 195 -3.50 3.32 -19.24
CA ILE A 195 -2.15 2.86 -19.60
C ILE A 195 -2.20 1.69 -20.58
N SER A 196 -3.12 0.75 -20.37
CA SER A 196 -3.29 -0.42 -21.25
C SER A 196 -3.78 -0.07 -22.65
N LYS A 197 -4.42 1.11 -22.83
CA LYS A 197 -4.97 1.59 -24.10
C LYS A 197 -4.10 2.60 -24.84
N LEU A 198 -2.94 2.98 -24.30
CA LEU A 198 -2.03 3.90 -24.99
C LEU A 198 -1.44 3.24 -26.25
N ASP A 199 -1.31 4.01 -27.33
CA ASP A 199 -0.67 3.54 -28.57
C ASP A 199 0.77 3.07 -28.34
N SER A 200 1.51 3.70 -27.42
CA SER A 200 2.86 3.30 -27.00
C SER A 200 2.90 1.96 -26.25
N ASN A 201 1.75 1.45 -25.82
CA ASN A 201 1.56 0.25 -25.00
C ASN A 201 0.71 -0.81 -25.71
N LYS A 202 0.76 -0.86 -27.04
CA LYS A 202 0.01 -1.85 -27.81
C LYS A 202 0.31 -3.28 -27.31
N GLY A 203 -0.75 -4.04 -27.01
CA GLY A 203 -0.66 -5.42 -26.54
C GLY A 203 -0.60 -5.57 -25.02
N LEU A 204 -0.70 -4.47 -24.25
CA LEU A 204 -0.98 -4.55 -22.82
C LEU A 204 -2.44 -4.97 -22.57
N ILE A 205 -2.63 -5.70 -21.49
CA ILE A 205 -3.93 -6.24 -21.07
C ILE A 205 -4.21 -5.74 -19.67
N CYS A 206 -5.36 -5.09 -19.48
CA CYS A 206 -5.80 -4.65 -18.15
C CYS A 206 -6.47 -5.83 -17.45
N LEU A 207 -5.90 -6.28 -16.33
CA LEU A 207 -6.44 -7.36 -15.51
C LEU A 207 -6.91 -6.86 -14.13
N ASP A 208 -7.02 -5.54 -13.96
CA ASP A 208 -7.63 -4.90 -12.78
C ASP A 208 -8.99 -5.53 -12.48
N LYS A 209 -9.16 -6.07 -11.27
CA LYS A 209 -10.37 -6.77 -10.77
C LYS A 209 -10.69 -8.13 -11.42
N GLU A 210 -9.77 -8.69 -12.21
CA GLU A 210 -9.85 -10.10 -12.65
C GLU A 210 -9.50 -11.01 -11.47
N ASN A 211 -10.52 -11.33 -10.68
CA ASN A 211 -10.37 -12.03 -9.41
C ASN A 211 -10.39 -13.55 -9.57
N PHE A 212 -9.39 -14.20 -9.00
CA PHE A 212 -9.34 -15.65 -8.84
C PHE A 212 -9.61 -16.01 -7.37
N GLY A 213 -10.67 -16.76 -7.13
CA GLY A 213 -11.12 -17.13 -5.80
C GLY A 213 -10.87 -18.60 -5.46
N ASN A 214 -11.11 -18.95 -4.19
CA ASN A 214 -10.96 -20.32 -3.70
C ASN A 214 -11.87 -21.32 -4.44
N GLN A 215 -13.00 -20.86 -4.96
CA GLN A 215 -13.92 -21.65 -5.78
C GLN A 215 -13.34 -22.06 -7.14
N ASN A 216 -12.24 -21.43 -7.56
CA ASN A 216 -11.57 -21.71 -8.83
C ASN A 216 -10.46 -22.76 -8.71
N LEU A 217 -10.27 -23.36 -7.52
CA LEU A 217 -9.23 -24.36 -7.26
C LEU A 217 -9.79 -25.64 -6.64
N ASP A 218 -9.42 -26.77 -7.22
CA ASP A 218 -9.57 -28.06 -6.55
C ASP A 218 -8.61 -28.14 -5.34
N GLY A 219 -9.18 -28.42 -4.16
CA GLY A 219 -8.44 -28.47 -2.88
C GLY A 219 -8.24 -27.12 -2.17
N GLY A 220 -8.60 -26.02 -2.83
CA GLY A 220 -8.63 -24.67 -2.25
C GLY A 220 -7.27 -24.03 -1.94
N PHE A 221 -7.30 -22.77 -1.55
CA PHE A 221 -6.12 -21.94 -1.26
C PHE A 221 -5.26 -22.43 -0.10
N GLY A 222 -5.80 -23.29 0.77
CA GLY A 222 -5.04 -23.89 1.86
C GLY A 222 -3.80 -24.66 1.39
N LEU A 223 -3.86 -25.26 0.20
CA LEU A 223 -2.72 -25.96 -0.43
C LEU A 223 -1.57 -25.02 -0.83
N TYR A 224 -1.85 -23.72 -0.92
CA TYR A 224 -0.91 -22.69 -1.36
C TYR A 224 -0.52 -21.73 -0.23
N GLU A 225 -0.89 -22.05 1.01
CA GLU A 225 -0.72 -21.18 2.19
C GLU A 225 -1.40 -19.80 2.02
N ILE A 226 -2.44 -19.74 1.20
CA ILE A 226 -3.25 -18.55 0.96
C ILE A 226 -4.55 -18.68 1.79
N ASN A 227 -5.05 -17.56 2.29
CA ASN A 227 -6.30 -17.54 3.02
C ASN A 227 -7.47 -17.94 2.10
N GLY A 228 -8.25 -18.96 2.50
CA GLY A 228 -9.39 -19.48 1.72
C GLY A 228 -10.51 -18.49 1.40
N ARG A 229 -10.51 -17.30 2.01
CA ARG A 229 -11.46 -16.22 1.69
C ARG A 229 -10.88 -15.13 0.81
N SER A 230 -9.61 -15.22 0.44
CA SER A 230 -8.97 -14.25 -0.45
C SER A 230 -9.59 -14.29 -1.84
N GLN A 231 -9.50 -13.16 -2.54
CA GLN A 231 -9.58 -13.10 -4.00
C GLN A 231 -8.21 -12.60 -4.46
N ILE A 232 -7.60 -13.32 -5.41
CA ILE A 232 -6.26 -13.02 -5.89
C ILE A 232 -6.36 -12.51 -7.31
N GLU A 233 -5.93 -11.28 -7.51
CA GLU A 233 -5.77 -10.69 -8.84
C GLU A 233 -4.40 -11.09 -9.40
N PRO A 234 -4.30 -11.57 -10.66
CA PRO A 234 -3.03 -11.91 -11.28
C PRO A 234 -2.05 -10.74 -11.31
N CYS A 235 -2.51 -9.58 -11.75
CA CYS A 235 -1.83 -8.31 -11.76
C CYS A 235 -2.81 -7.23 -12.23
N ASP A 236 -2.39 -5.96 -12.22
CA ASP A 236 -3.22 -4.88 -12.74
C ASP A 236 -3.07 -4.74 -14.26
N ILE A 237 -1.82 -4.87 -14.75
CA ILE A 237 -1.48 -4.77 -16.18
C ILE A 237 -0.56 -5.93 -16.55
N LEU A 238 -0.93 -6.68 -17.58
CA LEU A 238 -0.17 -7.79 -18.13
C LEU A 238 0.41 -7.43 -19.50
N LYS A 239 1.66 -7.84 -19.72
CA LYS A 239 2.29 -7.90 -21.05
C LYS A 239 2.80 -9.31 -21.29
N VAL A 240 2.42 -9.92 -22.41
CA VAL A 240 2.91 -11.24 -22.79
C VAL A 240 3.64 -11.14 -24.13
N ASN A 241 4.88 -11.63 -24.14
CA ASN A 241 5.66 -11.87 -25.34
C ASN A 241 5.94 -13.38 -25.47
N GLU A 242 6.47 -13.80 -26.61
CA GLU A 242 6.85 -15.21 -26.87
C GLU A 242 7.79 -15.78 -25.79
N ASP A 243 8.79 -15.00 -25.36
CA ASP A 243 9.84 -15.46 -24.46
C ASP A 243 9.68 -15.02 -23.00
N SER A 244 8.77 -14.07 -22.72
CA SER A 244 8.66 -13.48 -21.38
C SER A 244 7.29 -12.87 -21.12
N ALA A 245 6.82 -12.95 -19.87
CA ALA A 245 5.64 -12.23 -19.39
C ALA A 245 6.01 -11.19 -18.32
N PHE A 246 5.31 -10.06 -18.30
CA PHE A 246 5.50 -8.98 -17.33
C PHE A 246 4.19 -8.73 -16.59
N PHE A 247 4.20 -8.95 -15.28
CA PHE A 247 3.05 -8.78 -14.39
C PHE A 247 3.26 -7.50 -13.61
N CYS A 248 2.48 -6.46 -13.93
CA CYS A 248 2.58 -5.18 -13.27
C CYS A 248 1.50 -5.03 -12.21
N HIS A 249 1.93 -4.75 -10.97
CA HIS A 249 1.04 -4.33 -9.91
C HIS A 249 1.27 -2.86 -9.61
N VAL A 250 0.21 -2.05 -9.64
CA VAL A 250 0.20 -0.60 -9.53
C VAL A 250 -0.45 -0.19 -8.21
N LYS A 251 0.22 0.66 -7.43
CA LYS A 251 -0.36 1.28 -6.24
C LYS A 251 -0.07 2.76 -6.16
N ARG A 252 -1.06 3.54 -5.75
CA ARG A 252 -0.95 4.97 -5.47
C ARG A 252 -0.67 5.25 -4.01
N GLY A 253 0.29 6.12 -3.79
CA GLY A 253 0.70 6.59 -2.47
C GLY A 253 1.79 5.73 -1.85
N THR A 254 2.27 6.19 -0.70
CA THR A 254 3.38 5.56 0.04
C THR A 254 2.97 5.08 1.43
N ALA A 255 1.65 5.00 1.69
CA ALA A 255 1.15 4.50 2.97
C ALA A 255 1.47 3.00 3.11
N THR A 256 1.91 2.61 4.30
CA THR A 256 2.40 1.24 4.58
C THR A 256 1.35 0.16 4.34
N SER A 257 0.07 0.41 4.69
CA SER A 257 -1.03 -0.54 4.49
C SER A 257 -1.26 -0.85 3.02
N GLY A 258 -1.42 0.19 2.19
CA GLY A 258 -1.62 0.04 0.74
C GLY A 258 -0.43 -0.61 0.04
N LEU A 259 0.79 -0.23 0.42
CA LEU A 259 2.00 -0.83 -0.14
C LEU A 259 2.21 -2.29 0.32
N SER A 260 1.85 -2.64 1.55
CA SER A 260 1.93 -4.03 2.03
C SER A 260 0.91 -4.93 1.34
N HIS A 261 -0.27 -4.38 1.01
CA HIS A 261 -1.26 -5.07 0.18
C HIS A 261 -0.69 -5.39 -1.21
N LEU A 262 -0.06 -4.40 -1.85
CA LEU A 262 0.61 -4.56 -3.15
C LEU A 262 1.63 -5.72 -3.14
N LEU A 263 2.51 -5.75 -2.13
CA LEU A 263 3.50 -6.83 -2.00
C LEU A 263 2.85 -8.20 -1.76
N SER A 264 1.74 -8.24 -1.03
CA SER A 264 1.02 -9.48 -0.74
C SER A 264 0.30 -10.03 -1.97
N GLN A 265 -0.35 -9.15 -2.76
CA GLN A 265 -0.96 -9.50 -4.04
C GLN A 265 0.09 -10.08 -5.00
N ALA A 266 1.22 -9.37 -5.18
CA ALA A 266 2.31 -9.84 -6.03
C ALA A 266 2.83 -11.21 -5.59
N ARG A 267 3.02 -11.42 -4.28
CA ARG A 267 3.46 -12.72 -3.74
C ARG A 267 2.47 -13.84 -4.05
N ALA A 268 1.19 -13.63 -3.74
CA ALA A 268 0.15 -14.64 -3.91
C ALA A 268 -0.03 -15.01 -5.39
N SER A 269 -0.05 -14.01 -6.27
CA SER A 269 -0.08 -14.21 -7.72
C SER A 269 1.09 -15.06 -8.19
N CYS A 270 2.32 -14.73 -7.80
CA CYS A 270 3.51 -15.50 -8.18
C CYS A 270 3.47 -16.97 -7.71
N ILE A 271 3.00 -17.22 -6.49
CA ILE A 271 2.85 -18.58 -5.96
C ILE A 271 1.85 -19.38 -6.81
N LEU A 272 0.69 -18.79 -7.13
CA LEU A 272 -0.33 -19.44 -7.94
C LEU A 272 0.15 -19.67 -9.38
N MET A 273 0.80 -18.67 -10.01
CA MET A 273 1.36 -18.82 -11.36
C MET A 273 2.34 -20.00 -11.48
N LYS A 274 3.10 -20.30 -10.41
CA LYS A 274 4.06 -21.41 -10.43
C LYS A 274 3.43 -22.77 -10.12
N LYS A 275 2.34 -22.79 -9.36
CA LYS A 275 1.84 -24.03 -8.74
C LYS A 275 0.44 -24.43 -9.20
N SER A 276 -0.29 -23.56 -9.91
CA SER A 276 -1.68 -23.79 -10.31
C SER A 276 -1.84 -23.56 -11.81
N GLU A 277 -2.16 -24.65 -12.52
CA GLU A 277 -2.53 -24.60 -13.93
C GLU A 277 -3.87 -23.86 -14.12
N ASP A 278 -4.83 -24.04 -13.19
CA ASP A 278 -6.10 -23.32 -13.20
C ASP A 278 -5.92 -21.80 -13.16
N PHE A 279 -4.95 -21.31 -12.40
CA PHE A 279 -4.63 -19.88 -12.35
C PHE A 279 -4.08 -19.37 -13.69
N VAL A 280 -3.20 -20.13 -14.34
CA VAL A 280 -2.67 -19.80 -15.67
C VAL A 280 -3.78 -19.83 -16.73
N ASN A 281 -4.66 -20.83 -16.66
CA ASN A 281 -5.83 -20.95 -17.55
C ASN A 281 -6.82 -19.80 -17.36
N HIS A 282 -7.00 -19.33 -16.13
CA HIS A 282 -7.81 -18.16 -15.83
C HIS A 282 -7.23 -16.90 -16.47
N ILE A 283 -5.91 -16.67 -16.34
CA ILE A 283 -5.25 -15.54 -17.01
C ILE A 283 -5.39 -15.65 -18.54
N ASN A 284 -5.14 -16.83 -19.11
CA ASN A 284 -5.28 -17.05 -20.56
C ASN A 284 -6.71 -16.82 -21.06
N SER A 285 -7.73 -17.10 -20.24
CA SER A 285 -9.12 -16.79 -20.55
C SER A 285 -9.38 -15.28 -20.58
N ALA A 286 -8.78 -14.53 -19.66
CA ALA A 286 -8.82 -13.06 -19.68
C ALA A 286 -8.10 -12.47 -20.90
N ILE A 287 -6.91 -13.01 -21.25
CA ILE A 287 -6.18 -12.65 -22.48
C ILE A 287 -7.07 -12.83 -23.72
N LYS A 288 -7.77 -13.98 -23.80
CA LYS A 288 -8.67 -14.29 -24.92
C LYS A 288 -9.85 -13.34 -25.03
N THR A 289 -10.29 -12.77 -23.92
CA THR A 289 -11.43 -11.85 -23.86
C THR A 289 -11.04 -10.45 -24.31
N GLU A 290 -9.84 -9.99 -23.89
CA GLU A 290 -9.34 -8.65 -24.18
C GLU A 290 -8.70 -8.52 -25.58
N LEU A 291 -8.10 -9.61 -26.10
CA LEU A 291 -7.44 -9.62 -27.41
C LEU A 291 -8.19 -10.54 -28.40
N SER A 292 -8.39 -10.08 -29.63
CA SER A 292 -8.92 -10.95 -30.70
C SER A 292 -7.97 -12.10 -31.02
N GLU A 293 -8.51 -13.29 -31.30
CA GLU A 293 -7.75 -14.55 -31.42
C GLU A 293 -6.59 -14.53 -32.45
N SER A 294 -6.62 -13.65 -33.46
CA SER A 294 -5.65 -13.66 -34.57
C SER A 294 -4.27 -13.05 -34.24
N GLY A 295 -4.00 -12.65 -32.99
CA GLY A 295 -2.71 -12.12 -32.58
C GLY A 295 -2.42 -12.15 -31.07
N ALA A 296 -3.19 -12.92 -30.30
CA ALA A 296 -3.01 -13.04 -28.86
C ALA A 296 -1.88 -14.02 -28.53
N ILE A 297 -0.91 -13.59 -27.71
CA ILE A 297 0.11 -14.46 -27.13
C ILE A 297 -0.38 -14.88 -25.75
N PHE A 298 -0.51 -16.20 -25.55
CA PHE A 298 -0.96 -16.79 -24.28
C PHE A 298 0.24 -17.12 -23.38
N LEU A 299 -0.01 -17.13 -22.07
CA LEU A 299 0.95 -17.64 -21.10
C LEU A 299 1.19 -19.14 -21.33
N ASN A 300 2.46 -19.52 -21.30
CA ASN A 300 2.95 -20.89 -21.42
C ASN A 300 4.24 -21.05 -20.62
N GLU A 301 4.77 -22.28 -20.54
CA GLU A 301 5.98 -22.56 -19.75
C GLU A 301 7.19 -21.70 -20.15
N THR A 302 7.35 -21.40 -21.45
CA THR A 302 8.48 -20.62 -21.99
C THR A 302 8.44 -19.19 -21.46
N ASN A 303 7.34 -18.48 -21.66
CA ASN A 303 7.25 -17.07 -21.24
C ASN A 303 7.07 -16.90 -19.72
N LEU A 304 6.52 -17.89 -19.02
CA LEU A 304 6.47 -17.91 -17.56
C LEU A 304 7.84 -18.15 -16.92
N LYS A 305 8.79 -18.78 -17.62
CA LYS A 305 10.14 -19.03 -17.11
C LYS A 305 10.97 -17.75 -16.95
N ASP A 306 10.85 -16.77 -17.85
CA ASP A 306 11.49 -15.44 -17.72
C ASP A 306 10.47 -14.35 -17.36
N SER A 307 9.50 -14.71 -16.52
CA SER A 307 8.49 -13.78 -16.02
C SER A 307 9.10 -12.76 -15.06
N LYS A 308 8.62 -11.51 -15.17
CA LYS A 308 9.09 -10.38 -14.37
C LYS A 308 7.92 -9.69 -13.69
N ILE A 309 8.13 -9.30 -12.44
CA ILE A 309 7.16 -8.57 -11.64
C ILE A 309 7.56 -7.12 -11.59
N ILE A 310 6.65 -6.23 -12.00
CA ILE A 310 6.87 -4.78 -11.97
C ILE A 310 5.98 -4.19 -10.89
N LEU A 311 6.59 -3.68 -9.83
CA LEU A 311 5.89 -2.91 -8.80
C LEU A 311 5.87 -1.44 -9.21
N GLY A 312 4.75 -0.98 -9.76
CA GLY A 312 4.52 0.41 -10.14
C GLY A 312 3.96 1.21 -8.97
N ILE A 313 4.69 2.19 -8.45
CA ILE A 313 4.23 3.01 -7.33
C ILE A 313 4.05 4.46 -7.77
N ILE A 314 2.79 4.92 -7.78
CA ILE A 314 2.42 6.29 -8.09
C ILE A 314 2.73 7.16 -6.87
N ILE A 315 3.68 8.08 -7.03
CA ILE A 315 4.19 8.95 -5.97
C ILE A 315 4.24 10.41 -6.44
N PRO A 316 4.23 11.40 -5.53
CA PRO A 316 4.32 12.81 -5.92
C PRO A 316 5.51 13.06 -6.86
N GLU A 317 5.29 13.75 -7.98
CA GLU A 317 6.30 13.97 -9.04
C GLU A 317 7.67 14.41 -8.49
N LYS A 318 7.67 15.32 -7.51
CA LYS A 318 8.90 15.82 -6.84
C LYS A 318 9.73 14.74 -6.14
N LYS A 319 9.14 13.58 -5.83
CA LYS A 319 9.79 12.45 -5.16
C LYS A 319 10.33 11.40 -6.15
N VAL A 320 9.96 11.45 -7.43
CA VAL A 320 10.36 10.44 -8.44
C VAL A 320 11.88 10.32 -8.58
N HIS A 321 12.60 11.43 -8.51
CA HIS A 321 14.07 11.46 -8.61
C HIS A 321 14.79 11.03 -7.32
N LEU A 322 14.07 10.89 -6.20
CA LEU A 322 14.68 10.50 -4.92
C LEU A 322 15.00 9.01 -4.90
N LYS A 323 16.05 8.64 -4.14
CA LYS A 323 16.36 7.24 -3.85
C LYS A 323 15.16 6.55 -3.18
N ASN A 324 14.93 5.28 -3.51
CA ASN A 324 13.79 4.49 -3.01
C ASN A 324 13.68 4.54 -1.48
N SER A 325 14.81 4.43 -0.78
CA SER A 325 14.87 4.51 0.68
C SER A 325 14.54 5.87 1.30
N LYS A 326 14.44 6.93 0.49
CA LYS A 326 13.99 8.27 0.89
C LYS A 326 12.53 8.50 0.56
N VAL A 327 11.95 7.65 -0.28
CA VAL A 327 10.54 7.71 -0.69
C VAL A 327 9.71 6.79 0.18
N PHE A 328 10.16 5.55 0.38
CA PHE A 328 9.36 4.51 0.98
C PHE A 328 9.64 4.31 2.48
N PRO A 329 8.60 3.98 3.26
CA PRO A 329 8.73 3.63 4.67
C PRO A 329 9.65 2.44 4.93
N VAL A 330 10.18 2.36 6.14
CA VAL A 330 11.03 1.27 6.64
C VAL A 330 10.33 -0.07 6.56
N LEU A 331 9.10 -0.17 7.07
CA LEU A 331 8.37 -1.44 7.06
C LEU A 331 8.13 -1.94 5.64
N PHE A 332 7.74 -1.04 4.72
CA PHE A 332 7.62 -1.40 3.32
C PHE A 332 8.97 -1.87 2.75
N SER A 333 10.05 -1.15 3.03
CA SER A 333 11.38 -1.47 2.54
C SER A 333 11.85 -2.85 3.01
N LEU A 334 11.63 -3.19 4.29
CA LEU A 334 11.93 -4.51 4.85
C LEU A 334 11.11 -5.61 4.17
N ASN A 335 9.80 -5.40 4.02
CA ASN A 335 8.91 -6.35 3.36
C ASN A 335 9.24 -6.50 1.87
N LEU A 336 9.70 -5.44 1.21
CA LEU A 336 10.13 -5.49 -0.18
C LEU A 336 11.38 -6.35 -0.35
N VAL A 337 12.38 -6.23 0.53
CA VAL A 337 13.55 -7.12 0.50
C VAL A 337 13.13 -8.58 0.66
N ALA A 338 12.25 -8.86 1.64
CA ALA A 338 11.74 -10.21 1.87
C ALA A 338 10.97 -10.76 0.65
N LEU A 339 10.14 -9.93 0.00
CA LEU A 339 9.43 -10.30 -1.21
C LEU A 339 10.40 -10.62 -2.34
N VAL A 340 11.32 -9.71 -2.68
CA VAL A 340 12.24 -9.88 -3.80
C VAL A 340 13.09 -11.13 -3.62
N ASN A 341 13.60 -11.38 -2.41
CA ASN A 341 14.36 -12.59 -2.11
C ASN A 341 13.52 -13.85 -2.31
N ALA A 342 12.27 -13.87 -1.81
CA ALA A 342 11.37 -15.02 -1.99
C ALA A 342 11.05 -15.26 -3.47
N LEU A 343 10.70 -14.22 -4.22
CA LEU A 343 10.36 -14.32 -5.64
C LEU A 343 11.56 -14.70 -6.51
N SER A 344 12.77 -14.26 -6.15
CA SER A 344 13.99 -14.66 -6.84
C SER A 344 14.27 -16.16 -6.71
N LEU A 345 13.91 -16.79 -5.58
CA LEU A 345 14.02 -18.25 -5.42
C LEU A 345 13.06 -19.02 -6.32
N GLU A 346 11.90 -18.42 -6.61
CA GLU A 346 10.90 -18.96 -7.54
C GLU A 346 11.21 -18.61 -9.02
N GLY A 347 12.34 -17.94 -9.27
CA GLY A 347 12.82 -17.59 -10.61
C GLY A 347 12.22 -16.31 -11.20
N PHE A 348 11.51 -15.51 -10.42
CA PHE A 348 10.99 -14.21 -10.86
C PHE A 348 12.02 -13.10 -10.62
N LYS A 349 12.07 -12.14 -11.56
CA LYS A 349 12.80 -10.88 -11.38
C LYS A 349 11.82 -9.78 -10.96
N VAL A 350 12.25 -8.88 -10.07
CA VAL A 350 11.41 -7.78 -9.60
C VAL A 350 12.02 -6.43 -9.96
N SER A 351 11.22 -5.56 -10.57
CA SER A 351 11.53 -4.17 -10.84
C SER A 351 10.61 -3.26 -10.02
N LEU A 352 11.11 -2.09 -9.62
CA LEU A 352 10.37 -1.08 -8.86
C LEU A 352 10.34 0.22 -9.65
N VAL A 353 9.18 0.54 -10.21
CA VAL A 353 8.98 1.73 -11.06
C VAL A 353 8.24 2.80 -10.26
N LYS A 354 8.81 4.01 -10.21
CA LYS A 354 8.15 5.17 -9.60
C LYS A 354 7.41 5.95 -10.67
N ILE A 355 6.10 6.07 -10.54
CA ILE A 355 5.21 6.74 -11.48
C ILE A 355 4.88 8.13 -10.93
N PRO A 356 5.04 9.22 -11.71
CA PRO A 356 4.74 10.56 -11.24
C PRO A 356 3.23 10.80 -11.07
N ASP A 357 2.82 11.21 -9.88
CA ASP A 357 1.51 11.80 -9.60
C ASP A 357 1.55 13.31 -9.87
N LYS A 358 0.82 13.72 -10.90
CA LYS A 358 0.62 15.12 -11.34
C LYS A 358 -0.82 15.61 -11.08
N LYS A 359 -1.66 14.84 -10.39
CA LYS A 359 -3.03 15.25 -10.03
C LYS A 359 -2.98 16.52 -9.15
N GLY A 360 -3.83 17.50 -9.46
CA GLY A 360 -3.88 18.82 -8.82
C GLY A 360 -3.02 19.91 -9.48
N LYS A 361 -2.19 19.61 -10.49
CA LYS A 361 -1.54 20.65 -11.30
C LYS A 361 -2.43 21.05 -12.49
N LYS A 362 -2.87 22.31 -12.57
CA LYS A 362 -3.45 22.86 -13.80
C LYS A 362 -2.39 22.79 -14.90
N ARG A 363 -2.69 22.18 -16.06
CA ARG A 363 -1.86 22.28 -17.26
C ARG A 363 -1.64 23.77 -17.54
N LYS A 364 -0.42 24.27 -17.36
CA LYS A 364 -0.04 25.57 -17.92
C LYS A 364 -0.03 25.38 -19.43
N PHE A 365 -1.12 25.73 -20.10
CA PHE A 365 -1.08 25.97 -21.52
C PHE A 365 -0.06 27.09 -21.75
N ARG A 366 1.09 26.73 -22.33
CA ARG A 366 1.93 27.69 -23.02
C ARG A 366 1.17 28.03 -24.29
N ILE A 367 0.61 29.24 -24.33
CA ILE A 367 0.15 29.88 -25.56
C ILE A 367 1.38 30.26 -26.38
#